data_AF-A0A9P7CMN9-F1
#
_entry.id   AF-A0A9P7CMN9-F1
#
_cell.length_a   1.000
_cell.length_b   1.000
_cell.length_c   1.000
_cell.angle_alpha   90.00
_cell.angle_beta   90.00
_cell.angle_gamma   90.00
#
_symmetry.space_group_name_H-M   'P 1'
#
loop_
_entity.id
_entity.type
_entity.pdbx_description
1 polymer ?
#
loop_
_entity_poly.entity_id
_entity_poly.type
_entity_poly.pdbx_seq_one_letter_code
_entity_poly.pdbx_strand_id
1 'polypeptide(L)'
;MNRLRKLIQENPYSTLSTQVLRNSFLLLTWLGTTLIDQLTWPLNEQMDYIYKIENEHFKGALIMPGIAQSKDDDSAIERLKKADIVIFEIHGGAFVVGNCTMYISSFISWINILKEKYQLDACVMTIEYGLAPMNKYPGPVNECVSAFTYLTQDLGVSPSRIIVSGDSAGGTLAIETLVNVYAPDIFKAKRPSLQIPLPAGLLLSSPYLSPDTSTESWTKYEKTDMVSKASTQVVSTRYFDLPNNKIEDIPALNLMKIEEFKRFMPKHVWVIFGTQEVFHDSIIEMFDKVKREGVIEVELVQEDLSHDWFMFPQVIDVKHRHIVKKYDELFVDFVVKSVKEASEC
;
A
#
# COMPACT_ATOMS: atom_id res chain seq x y z
N MET A 1 -13.37 -19.82 14.21
CA MET A 1 -12.81 -18.53 13.76
C MET A 1 -11.80 -17.93 14.75
N ASN A 2 -12.13 -17.70 16.03
CA ASN A 2 -11.22 -16.96 16.93
C ASN A 2 -9.90 -17.67 17.34
N ARG A 3 -9.77 -19.00 17.23
CA ARG A 3 -8.59 -19.71 17.77
C ARG A 3 -7.29 -19.46 16.99
N LEU A 4 -7.32 -19.44 15.66
CA LEU A 4 -6.11 -19.26 14.84
C LEU A 4 -5.61 -17.81 14.90
N ARG A 5 -6.51 -16.84 14.74
CA ARG A 5 -6.20 -15.40 14.90
C ARG A 5 -5.63 -15.12 16.29
N LYS A 6 -6.27 -15.63 17.35
CA LYS A 6 -5.79 -15.50 18.72
C LYS A 6 -4.40 -16.13 18.90
N LEU A 7 -4.19 -17.33 18.34
CA LEU A 7 -2.90 -18.03 18.42
C LEU A 7 -1.77 -17.28 17.72
N ILE A 8 -2.02 -16.61 16.59
CA ILE A 8 -1.03 -15.81 15.86
C ILE A 8 -0.82 -14.44 16.53
N GLN A 9 -1.90 -13.79 16.97
CA GLN A 9 -1.82 -12.49 17.62
C GLN A 9 -1.17 -12.56 19.01
N GLU A 10 -1.42 -13.63 19.77
CA GLU A 10 -0.88 -13.83 21.12
C GLU A 10 0.42 -14.63 21.12
N ASN A 11 0.92 -15.08 19.95
CA ASN A 11 2.19 -15.79 19.90
C ASN A 11 3.33 -14.86 20.36
N PRO A 12 4.08 -15.20 21.42
CA PRO A 12 5.20 -14.39 21.87
C PRO A 12 6.36 -14.36 20.85
N TYR A 13 6.41 -15.31 19.91
CA TYR A 13 7.42 -15.44 18.88
C TYR A 13 6.85 -15.13 17.49
N SER A 14 7.34 -14.04 16.90
CA SER A 14 7.10 -13.63 15.51
C SER A 14 7.35 -14.75 14.50
N THR A 15 8.33 -15.63 14.77
CA THR A 15 8.78 -16.68 13.84
C THR A 15 7.64 -17.58 13.35
N LEU A 16 6.66 -17.93 14.19
CA LEU A 16 5.51 -18.73 13.73
C LEU A 16 4.63 -17.94 12.77
N SER A 17 4.31 -16.68 13.11
CA SER A 17 3.52 -15.79 12.27
C SER A 17 4.20 -15.58 10.91
N THR A 18 5.51 -15.31 10.92
CA THR A 18 6.34 -15.16 9.72
C THR A 18 6.29 -16.42 8.85
N GLN A 19 6.43 -17.61 9.43
CA GLN A 19 6.35 -18.87 8.69
C GLN A 19 4.95 -19.16 8.13
N VAL A 20 3.89 -18.85 8.88
CA VAL A 20 2.51 -19.00 8.40
C VAL A 20 2.26 -18.09 7.20
N LEU A 21 2.65 -16.81 7.30
CA LEU A 21 2.52 -15.84 6.21
C LEU A 21 3.36 -16.24 5.00
N ARG A 22 4.63 -16.62 5.21
CA ARG A 22 5.53 -17.11 4.16
C ARG A 22 4.91 -18.24 3.34
N ASN A 23 4.30 -19.20 4.01
CA ASN A 23 3.68 -20.35 3.36
C ASN A 23 2.31 -20.02 2.74
N SER A 24 1.61 -18.99 3.22
CA SER A 24 0.29 -18.60 2.71
C SER A 24 0.31 -18.26 1.22
N PHE A 25 1.39 -17.61 0.75
CA PHE A 25 1.57 -17.24 -0.66
C PHE A 25 1.77 -18.43 -1.60
N LEU A 26 2.14 -19.59 -1.05
CA LEU A 26 2.30 -20.83 -1.82
C LEU A 26 0.99 -21.62 -1.95
N LEU A 27 -0.01 -21.32 -1.14
CA LEU A 27 -1.32 -21.97 -1.19
C LEU A 27 -2.07 -21.65 -2.49
N LEU A 28 -3.12 -22.41 -2.79
CA LEU A 28 -4.11 -22.01 -3.79
C LEU A 28 -4.68 -20.64 -3.38
N THR A 29 -4.87 -19.72 -4.34
CA THR A 29 -5.32 -18.34 -4.08
C THR A 29 -6.47 -18.27 -3.09
N TRP A 30 -7.56 -19.03 -3.31
CA TRP A 30 -8.72 -18.99 -2.41
C TRP A 30 -8.42 -19.41 -0.96
N LEU A 31 -7.50 -20.35 -0.74
CA LEU A 31 -7.05 -20.76 0.60
C LEU A 31 -6.20 -19.67 1.25
N GLY A 32 -5.28 -19.08 0.48
CA GLY A 32 -4.45 -17.95 0.93
C GLY A 32 -5.31 -16.75 1.33
N THR A 33 -6.25 -16.35 0.48
CA THR A 33 -7.19 -15.25 0.74
C THR A 33 -8.03 -15.53 1.98
N THR A 34 -8.62 -16.73 2.09
CA THR A 34 -9.41 -17.11 3.28
C THR A 34 -8.59 -17.03 4.57
N LEU A 35 -7.31 -17.43 4.54
CA LEU A 35 -6.43 -17.33 5.70
C LEU A 35 -6.17 -15.87 6.08
N ILE A 36 -5.80 -15.03 5.12
CA ILE A 36 -5.54 -13.60 5.34
C ILE A 36 -6.81 -12.91 5.86
N ASP A 37 -7.96 -13.13 5.22
CA ASP A 37 -9.24 -12.57 5.64
C ASP A 37 -9.58 -12.93 7.08
N GLN A 38 -9.32 -14.17 7.51
CA GLN A 38 -9.55 -14.57 8.90
C GLN A 38 -8.61 -13.90 9.89
N LEU A 39 -7.37 -13.59 9.49
CA LEU A 39 -6.39 -12.92 10.33
C LEU A 39 -6.68 -11.43 10.47
N THR A 40 -7.18 -10.82 9.40
CA THR A 40 -7.36 -9.37 9.29
C THR A 40 -8.81 -8.92 9.36
N TRP A 41 -9.76 -9.85 9.55
CA TRP A 41 -11.18 -9.53 9.68
C TRP A 41 -11.42 -8.39 10.68
N PRO A 42 -12.17 -7.34 10.31
CA PRO A 42 -12.46 -6.24 11.23
C PRO A 42 -13.12 -6.71 12.53
N LEU A 43 -12.70 -6.15 13.66
CA LEU A 43 -13.38 -6.35 14.93
C LEU A 43 -14.73 -5.63 14.92
N ASN A 44 -15.70 -6.08 15.74
CA ASN A 44 -17.04 -5.48 15.78
C ASN A 44 -17.01 -3.97 16.05
N GLU A 45 -16.11 -3.50 16.92
CA GLU A 45 -15.91 -2.08 17.23
C GLU A 45 -15.35 -1.27 16.05
N GLN A 46 -14.67 -1.93 15.11
CA GLN A 46 -14.11 -1.30 13.92
C GLN A 46 -15.14 -1.22 12.79
N MET A 47 -16.25 -1.97 12.86
CA MET A 47 -17.27 -1.98 11.81
C MET A 47 -17.93 -0.60 11.61
N ASP A 48 -18.02 0.24 12.66
CA ASP A 48 -18.56 1.60 12.55
C ASP A 48 -17.69 2.52 11.69
N TYR A 49 -16.42 2.16 11.48
CA TYR A 49 -15.47 2.88 10.65
C TYR A 49 -15.54 2.50 9.18
N ILE A 50 -16.32 1.51 8.76
CA ILE A 50 -16.25 0.96 7.40
C ILE A 50 -17.52 1.26 6.61
N TYR A 51 -17.36 1.84 5.43
CA TYR A 51 -18.42 1.89 4.42
C TYR A 51 -17.87 1.36 3.10
N LYS A 52 -18.39 0.22 2.63
CA LYS A 52 -17.97 -0.35 1.35
C LYS A 52 -18.55 0.47 0.21
N ILE A 53 -17.73 0.72 -0.81
CA ILE A 53 -18.14 1.42 -2.03
C ILE A 53 -17.82 0.55 -3.25
N GLU A 54 -18.74 0.52 -4.19
CA GLU A 54 -18.58 -0.20 -5.45
C GLU A 54 -19.27 0.61 -6.55
N ASN A 55 -18.54 0.89 -7.63
CA ASN A 55 -19.10 1.47 -8.84
C ASN A 55 -18.56 0.74 -10.08
N GLU A 56 -18.89 1.23 -11.27
CA GLU A 56 -18.43 0.63 -12.52
C GLU A 56 -16.91 0.69 -12.73
N HIS A 57 -16.21 1.52 -11.95
CA HIS A 57 -14.77 1.78 -12.09
C HIS A 57 -13.91 1.00 -11.10
N PHE A 58 -14.38 0.80 -9.87
CA PHE A 58 -13.62 0.09 -8.81
C PHE A 58 -14.50 -0.39 -7.66
N LYS A 59 -13.90 -1.22 -6.79
CA LYS A 59 -14.44 -1.65 -5.49
C LYS A 59 -13.50 -1.22 -4.39
N GLY A 60 -14.02 -0.96 -3.20
CA GLY A 60 -13.20 -0.59 -2.05
C GLY A 60 -14.00 -0.26 -0.80
N ALA A 61 -13.38 0.49 0.10
CA ALA A 61 -14.03 1.01 1.29
C ALA A 61 -13.55 2.43 1.63
N LEU A 62 -14.44 3.18 2.27
CA LEU A 62 -14.15 4.42 2.98
C LEU A 62 -14.02 4.09 4.46
N ILE A 63 -12.92 4.52 5.05
CA ILE A 63 -12.62 4.32 6.46
C ILE A 63 -12.57 5.68 7.16
N MET A 64 -13.56 5.95 8.01
CA MET A 64 -13.61 7.15 8.86
C MET A 64 -14.63 6.97 10.00
N PRO A 65 -14.52 7.71 11.12
CA PRO A 65 -15.37 7.47 12.30
C PRO A 65 -16.86 7.63 11.97
N GLY A 66 -17.69 6.63 12.31
CA GLY A 66 -19.14 6.67 12.08
C GLY A 66 -19.58 6.63 10.62
N ILE A 67 -18.71 6.30 9.66
CA ILE A 67 -19.07 6.26 8.23
C ILE A 67 -20.10 5.18 7.90
N ALA A 68 -20.15 4.11 8.69
CA ALA A 68 -21.14 3.04 8.55
C ALA A 68 -22.59 3.54 8.72
N GLN A 69 -22.78 4.72 9.32
CA GLN A 69 -24.08 5.34 9.56
C GLN A 69 -24.57 6.20 8.37
N SER A 70 -23.77 6.32 7.30
CA SER A 70 -24.20 6.95 6.05
C SER A 70 -25.39 6.20 5.45
N LYS A 71 -26.35 6.95 4.90
CA LYS A 71 -27.61 6.40 4.38
C LYS A 71 -27.42 5.65 3.06
N ASP A 72 -26.48 6.15 2.25
CA ASP A 72 -26.20 5.77 0.88
C ASP A 72 -24.79 6.24 0.49
N ASP A 73 -24.35 5.83 -0.69
CA ASP A 73 -23.03 6.17 -1.25
C ASP A 73 -22.84 7.69 -1.34
N ASP A 74 -23.87 8.43 -1.75
CA ASP A 74 -23.82 9.90 -1.86
C ASP A 74 -23.50 10.55 -0.50
N SER A 75 -24.16 10.12 0.58
CA SER A 75 -23.89 10.62 1.92
C SER A 75 -22.49 10.24 2.41
N ALA A 76 -21.96 9.07 2.02
CA ALA A 76 -20.61 8.67 2.41
C ALA A 76 -19.54 9.47 1.62
N ILE A 77 -19.77 9.66 0.32
CA ILE A 77 -18.93 10.45 -0.58
C ILE A 77 -18.87 11.92 -0.15
N GLU A 78 -20.01 12.51 0.27
CA GLU A 78 -20.02 13.88 0.76
C GLU A 78 -19.18 14.06 2.03
N ARG A 79 -19.06 13.02 2.87
CA ARG A 79 -18.17 13.04 4.04
C ARG A 79 -16.71 12.91 3.64
N LEU A 80 -16.39 12.01 2.70
CA LEU A 80 -15.06 11.90 2.10
C LEU A 80 -14.60 13.24 1.51
N LYS A 81 -15.45 13.91 0.73
CA LYS A 81 -15.12 15.19 0.08
C LYS A 81 -14.81 16.31 1.09
N LYS A 82 -15.46 16.27 2.26
CA LYS A 82 -15.27 17.21 3.37
C LYS A 82 -14.09 16.90 4.27
N ALA A 83 -13.47 15.73 4.16
CA ALA A 83 -12.28 15.41 4.93
C ALA A 83 -11.14 16.38 4.58
N ASP A 84 -10.37 16.80 5.58
CA ASP A 84 -9.19 17.65 5.38
C ASP A 84 -8.10 16.87 4.65
N ILE A 85 -8.01 15.57 4.91
CA ILE A 85 -7.00 14.65 4.36
C ILE A 85 -7.68 13.39 3.83
N VAL A 86 -7.26 12.95 2.64
CA VAL A 86 -7.62 11.65 2.08
C VAL A 86 -6.37 10.81 1.91
N ILE A 87 -6.32 9.64 2.55
CA ILE A 87 -5.27 8.65 2.31
C ILE A 87 -5.82 7.66 1.28
N PHE A 88 -5.29 7.70 0.06
CA PHE A 88 -5.62 6.76 -1.01
C PHE A 88 -4.71 5.53 -0.86
N GLU A 89 -5.25 4.46 -0.30
CA GLU A 89 -4.49 3.29 0.09
C GLU A 89 -4.68 2.13 -0.90
N ILE A 90 -3.57 1.47 -1.23
CA ILE A 90 -3.52 0.26 -2.04
C ILE A 90 -2.78 -0.83 -1.26
N HIS A 91 -3.51 -1.88 -0.88
CA HIS A 91 -2.97 -2.92 -0.03
C HIS A 91 -1.96 -3.84 -0.74
N GLY A 92 -1.05 -4.45 0.02
CA GLY A 92 -0.13 -5.49 -0.43
C GLY A 92 -0.77 -6.87 -0.51
N GLY A 93 -0.03 -7.91 -0.13
CA GLY A 93 -0.49 -9.31 -0.30
C GLY A 93 -0.11 -9.91 -1.65
N ALA A 94 1.00 -9.46 -2.23
CA ALA A 94 1.64 -10.07 -3.39
C ALA A 94 0.71 -10.22 -4.62
N PHE A 95 -0.25 -9.30 -4.80
CA PHE A 95 -1.25 -9.29 -5.87
C PHE A 95 -2.22 -10.50 -5.88
N VAL A 96 -2.13 -11.39 -4.90
CA VAL A 96 -2.84 -12.69 -4.87
C VAL A 96 -3.68 -12.88 -3.62
N VAL A 97 -3.44 -12.12 -2.56
CA VAL A 97 -4.21 -12.12 -1.31
C VAL A 97 -4.38 -10.70 -0.79
N GLY A 98 -5.25 -10.50 0.20
CA GLY A 98 -5.55 -9.19 0.78
C GLY A 98 -6.96 -8.73 0.43
N ASN A 99 -7.38 -7.65 1.09
CA ASN A 99 -8.66 -6.97 0.88
C ASN A 99 -8.56 -5.52 1.36
N CYS A 100 -9.53 -4.68 1.01
CA CYS A 100 -9.52 -3.24 1.35
C CYS A 100 -9.65 -2.95 2.87
N THR A 101 -9.93 -3.95 3.71
CA THR A 101 -10.02 -3.77 5.18
C THR A 101 -8.85 -4.37 5.95
N MET A 102 -7.85 -4.89 5.25
CA MET A 102 -6.76 -5.68 5.82
C MET A 102 -5.98 -4.92 6.91
N TYR A 103 -5.82 -3.61 6.76
CA TYR A 103 -5.04 -2.75 7.66
C TYR A 103 -5.89 -1.80 8.51
N ILE A 104 -7.16 -2.14 8.74
CA ILE A 104 -8.12 -1.25 9.42
C ILE A 104 -7.64 -0.71 10.78
N SER A 105 -6.91 -1.51 11.56
CA SER A 105 -6.39 -1.05 12.85
C SER A 105 -5.39 0.10 12.71
N SER A 106 -4.51 0.05 11.70
CA SER A 106 -3.56 1.12 11.40
C SER A 106 -4.29 2.36 10.90
N PHE A 107 -5.28 2.19 10.01
CA PHE A 107 -6.11 3.29 9.50
C PHE A 107 -6.82 4.05 10.62
N ILE A 108 -7.45 3.33 11.56
CA ILE A 108 -8.11 3.94 12.72
C ILE A 108 -7.10 4.65 13.63
N SER A 109 -5.92 4.06 13.85
CA SER A 109 -4.84 4.70 14.63
C SER A 109 -4.46 6.05 14.02
N TRP A 110 -4.18 6.09 12.72
CA TRP A 110 -3.79 7.30 12.02
C TRP A 110 -4.87 8.38 12.03
N ILE A 111 -6.12 8.00 11.76
CA ILE A 111 -7.29 8.90 11.81
C ILE A 111 -7.44 9.52 13.21
N ASN A 112 -7.31 8.70 14.26
CA ASN A 112 -7.44 9.19 15.63
C ASN A 112 -6.30 10.14 16.00
N ILE A 113 -5.06 9.83 15.64
CA ILE A 113 -3.91 10.72 15.89
C ILE A 113 -4.09 12.05 15.13
N LEU A 114 -4.52 12.01 13.87
CA LEU A 114 -4.85 13.21 13.09
C LEU A 114 -5.91 14.07 13.79
N LYS A 115 -6.97 13.45 14.29
CA LYS A 115 -8.05 14.17 14.98
C LYS A 115 -7.60 14.73 16.33
N GLU A 116 -6.92 13.93 17.14
CA GLU A 116 -6.53 14.27 18.51
C GLU A 116 -5.38 15.30 18.55
N LYS A 117 -4.36 15.11 17.71
CA LYS A 117 -3.15 15.96 17.71
C LYS A 117 -3.31 17.21 16.85
N TYR A 118 -4.02 17.12 15.72
CA TYR A 118 -4.08 18.19 14.72
C TYR A 118 -5.49 18.73 14.45
N GLN A 119 -6.53 18.13 15.04
CA GLN A 119 -7.93 18.50 14.83
C GLN A 119 -8.38 18.40 13.36
N LEU A 120 -7.71 17.54 12.58
CA LEU A 120 -8.02 17.29 11.18
C LEU A 120 -8.89 16.05 11.03
N ASP A 121 -9.92 16.14 10.22
CA ASP A 121 -10.75 15.01 9.82
C ASP A 121 -10.13 14.31 8.62
N ALA A 122 -9.91 12.99 8.74
CA ALA A 122 -9.29 12.20 7.69
C ALA A 122 -10.20 11.04 7.24
N CYS A 123 -10.06 10.66 5.98
CA CYS A 123 -10.68 9.47 5.43
C CYS A 123 -9.62 8.63 4.70
N VAL A 124 -9.57 7.33 5.00
CA VAL A 124 -8.79 6.39 4.17
C VAL A 124 -9.73 5.82 3.11
N MET A 125 -9.43 6.07 1.84
CA MET A 125 -10.07 5.42 0.71
C MET A 125 -9.16 4.29 0.24
N THR A 126 -9.57 3.06 0.49
CA THR A 126 -8.78 1.84 0.25
C THR A 126 -9.41 0.97 -0.82
N ILE A 127 -8.58 0.44 -1.72
CA ILE A 127 -9.03 -0.20 -2.96
C ILE A 127 -9.05 -1.72 -2.82
N GLU A 128 -10.16 -2.33 -3.23
CA GLU A 128 -10.34 -3.78 -3.36
C GLU A 128 -10.06 -4.18 -4.82
N TYR A 129 -8.77 -4.15 -5.21
CA TYR A 129 -8.39 -4.53 -6.57
C TYR A 129 -8.48 -6.06 -6.77
N GLY A 130 -8.76 -6.48 -8.00
CA GLY A 130 -8.88 -7.89 -8.33
C GLY A 130 -7.57 -8.65 -8.15
N LEU A 131 -7.65 -9.89 -7.66
CA LEU A 131 -6.45 -10.68 -7.35
C LEU A 131 -6.14 -11.71 -8.43
N ALA A 132 -4.85 -12.00 -8.60
CA ALA A 132 -4.40 -13.08 -9.47
C ALA A 132 -4.73 -14.48 -8.88
N PRO A 133 -5.03 -15.48 -9.72
CA PRO A 133 -4.91 -15.47 -11.18
C PRO A 133 -6.14 -14.94 -11.93
N MET A 134 -7.21 -14.55 -11.22
CA MET A 134 -8.47 -14.14 -11.85
C MET A 134 -8.35 -12.77 -12.53
N ASN A 135 -7.63 -11.85 -11.90
CA ASN A 135 -7.27 -10.56 -12.47
C ASN A 135 -5.73 -10.44 -12.50
N LYS A 136 -5.14 -10.68 -13.66
CA LYS A 136 -3.68 -10.58 -13.88
C LYS A 136 -3.27 -9.16 -14.25
N TYR A 137 -1.97 -8.87 -14.24
CA TYR A 137 -1.45 -7.63 -14.83
C TYR A 137 -1.95 -7.43 -16.28
N PRO A 138 -2.40 -6.23 -16.69
CA PRO A 138 -2.45 -4.96 -15.95
C PRO A 138 -3.81 -4.65 -15.27
N GLY A 139 -4.67 -5.64 -15.04
CA GLY A 139 -6.01 -5.44 -14.48
C GLY A 139 -6.02 -4.66 -13.16
N PRO A 140 -5.28 -5.11 -12.12
CA PRO A 140 -5.33 -4.45 -10.82
C PRO A 140 -4.82 -3.01 -10.81
N VAL A 141 -3.76 -2.71 -11.56
CA VAL A 141 -3.28 -1.32 -11.70
C VAL A 141 -4.29 -0.45 -12.47
N ASN A 142 -5.02 -1.01 -13.44
CA ASN A 142 -6.08 -0.27 -14.12
C ASN A 142 -7.22 0.11 -13.17
N GLU A 143 -7.61 -0.79 -12.27
CA GLU A 143 -8.63 -0.50 -11.24
C GLU A 143 -8.14 0.58 -10.26
N CYS A 144 -6.88 0.55 -9.85
CA CYS A 144 -6.28 1.60 -9.01
C CYS A 144 -6.25 2.96 -9.72
N VAL A 145 -5.89 3.01 -11.00
CA VAL A 145 -5.93 4.23 -11.81
C VAL A 145 -7.35 4.76 -11.96
N SER A 146 -8.32 3.88 -12.20
CA SER A 146 -9.73 4.26 -12.29
C SER A 146 -10.23 4.84 -10.96
N ALA A 147 -9.89 4.24 -9.82
CA ALA A 147 -10.26 4.73 -8.50
C ALA A 147 -9.61 6.10 -8.17
N PHE A 148 -8.32 6.27 -8.49
CA PHE A 148 -7.63 7.55 -8.28
C PHE A 148 -8.19 8.66 -9.19
N THR A 149 -8.52 8.30 -10.45
CA THR A 149 -9.15 9.23 -11.40
C THR A 149 -10.54 9.62 -10.92
N TYR A 150 -11.36 8.66 -10.46
CA TYR A 150 -12.67 8.93 -9.88
C TYR A 150 -12.58 9.88 -8.67
N LEU A 151 -11.64 9.62 -7.75
CA LEU A 151 -11.43 10.46 -6.58
C LEU A 151 -11.09 11.92 -6.95
N THR A 152 -10.21 12.12 -7.93
CA THR A 152 -9.72 13.46 -8.28
C THR A 152 -10.58 14.20 -9.28
N GLN A 153 -11.08 13.52 -10.32
CA GLN A 153 -11.83 14.12 -11.42
C GLN A 153 -13.33 14.13 -11.14
N ASP A 154 -13.89 13.00 -10.73
CA ASP A 154 -15.35 12.85 -10.64
C ASP A 154 -15.87 13.37 -9.29
N LEU A 155 -15.16 13.07 -8.20
CA LEU A 155 -15.48 13.60 -6.88
C LEU A 155 -14.90 14.99 -6.61
N GLY A 156 -13.94 15.43 -7.43
CA GLY A 156 -13.29 16.73 -7.30
C GLY A 156 -12.42 16.87 -6.04
N VAL A 157 -11.89 15.77 -5.49
CA VAL A 157 -10.99 15.84 -4.34
C VAL A 157 -9.64 16.38 -4.81
N SER A 158 -9.27 17.58 -4.34
CA SER A 158 -7.97 18.19 -4.63
C SER A 158 -6.80 17.24 -4.33
N PRO A 159 -5.89 16.99 -5.29
CA PRO A 159 -4.68 16.20 -5.06
C PRO A 159 -3.80 16.71 -3.90
N SER A 160 -3.82 18.01 -3.61
CA SER A 160 -3.09 18.61 -2.47
C SER A 160 -3.58 18.15 -1.10
N ARG A 161 -4.70 17.42 -1.01
CA ARG A 161 -5.19 16.77 0.22
C ARG A 161 -4.97 15.26 0.22
N ILE A 162 -4.41 14.71 -0.85
CA ILE A 162 -4.29 13.26 -1.05
C ILE A 162 -2.88 12.79 -0.71
N ILE A 163 -2.79 11.81 0.17
CA ILE A 163 -1.59 10.98 0.34
C ILE A 163 -1.85 9.65 -0.37
N VAL A 164 -1.03 9.32 -1.36
CA VAL A 164 -1.07 7.97 -1.96
C VAL A 164 -0.23 7.05 -1.08
N SER A 165 -0.78 5.89 -0.73
CA SER A 165 -0.17 4.93 0.19
C SER A 165 -0.24 3.53 -0.39
N GLY A 166 0.82 2.74 -0.21
CA GLY A 166 0.75 1.29 -0.46
C GLY A 166 1.93 0.52 0.10
N ASP A 167 1.72 -0.75 0.40
CA ASP A 167 2.74 -1.64 0.97
C ASP A 167 3.10 -2.78 0.03
N SER A 168 4.35 -3.25 0.06
CA SER A 168 4.76 -4.44 -0.70
C SER A 168 4.33 -4.35 -2.17
N ALA A 169 3.50 -5.28 -2.65
CA ALA A 169 2.86 -5.25 -3.98
C ALA A 169 1.95 -4.03 -4.22
N GLY A 170 1.24 -3.56 -3.19
CA GLY A 170 0.46 -2.32 -3.22
C GLY A 170 1.35 -1.09 -3.38
N GLY A 171 2.59 -1.14 -2.88
CA GLY A 171 3.60 -0.11 -3.14
C GLY A 171 4.01 -0.06 -4.62
N THR A 172 4.13 -1.21 -5.29
CA THR A 172 4.28 -1.28 -6.76
C THR A 172 3.10 -0.60 -7.44
N LEU A 173 1.87 -0.98 -7.06
CA LEU A 173 0.64 -0.44 -7.66
C LEU A 173 0.48 1.06 -7.40
N ALA A 174 0.91 1.57 -6.25
CA ALA A 174 0.89 3.00 -5.94
C ALA A 174 1.79 3.80 -6.89
N ILE A 175 3.03 3.34 -7.08
CA ILE A 175 3.95 3.95 -8.05
C ILE A 175 3.39 3.83 -9.46
N GLU A 176 2.92 2.64 -9.87
CA GLU A 176 2.38 2.46 -11.21
C GLU A 176 1.11 3.29 -11.46
N THR A 177 0.26 3.48 -10.44
CA THR A 177 -0.93 4.34 -10.53
C THR A 177 -0.51 5.77 -10.85
N LEU A 178 0.48 6.30 -10.13
CA LEU A 178 1.00 7.65 -10.38
C LEU A 178 1.63 7.76 -11.77
N VAL A 179 2.45 6.79 -12.20
CA VAL A 179 3.05 6.79 -13.54
C VAL A 179 1.95 6.78 -14.62
N ASN A 180 0.97 5.89 -14.51
CA ASN A 180 -0.11 5.78 -15.49
C ASN A 180 -1.00 7.03 -15.54
N VAL A 181 -1.14 7.75 -14.43
CA VAL A 181 -1.95 8.97 -14.35
C VAL A 181 -1.19 10.18 -14.90
N TYR A 182 0.08 10.36 -14.53
CA TYR A 182 0.82 11.61 -14.79
C TYR A 182 1.89 11.49 -15.88
N ALA A 183 2.36 10.28 -16.19
CA ALA A 183 3.40 10.05 -17.19
C ALA A 183 3.23 8.68 -17.90
N PRO A 184 2.05 8.39 -18.48
CA PRO A 184 1.74 7.08 -19.05
C PRO A 184 2.67 6.66 -20.19
N ASP A 185 3.31 7.61 -20.87
CA ASP A 185 4.33 7.39 -21.89
C ASP A 185 5.59 6.66 -21.37
N ILE A 186 5.95 6.82 -20.09
CA ILE A 186 7.04 6.06 -19.45
C ILE A 186 6.76 4.56 -19.56
N PHE A 187 5.50 4.15 -19.41
CA PHE A 187 5.04 2.76 -19.55
C PHE A 187 4.48 2.44 -20.92
N LYS A 188 4.53 3.39 -21.88
CA LYS A 188 3.90 3.27 -23.20
C LYS A 188 2.40 2.92 -23.11
N ALA A 189 1.76 3.31 -22.01
CA ALA A 189 0.34 3.07 -21.79
C ALA A 189 -0.48 3.95 -22.75
N LYS A 190 -1.48 3.37 -23.40
CA LYS A 190 -2.37 4.09 -24.34
C LYS A 190 -3.46 4.84 -23.59
N ARG A 191 -3.08 5.83 -22.78
CA ARG A 191 -4.00 6.72 -22.06
C ARG A 191 -3.44 8.13 -21.97
N PRO A 192 -4.29 9.17 -21.92
CA PRO A 192 -3.82 10.53 -21.71
C PRO A 192 -3.28 10.72 -20.30
N SER A 193 -2.26 11.56 -20.16
CA SER A 193 -1.83 12.07 -18.86
C SER A 193 -2.91 13.00 -18.31
N LEU A 194 -3.30 12.82 -17.04
CA LEU A 194 -4.07 13.83 -16.32
C LEU A 194 -3.20 15.09 -16.12
N GLN A 195 -3.80 16.25 -16.37
CA GLN A 195 -3.17 17.55 -16.20
C GLN A 195 -3.66 18.21 -14.91
N ILE A 196 -3.45 17.51 -13.79
CA ILE A 196 -3.79 17.98 -12.43
C ILE A 196 -2.52 18.04 -11.56
N PRO A 197 -2.53 18.78 -10.44
CA PRO A 197 -1.42 18.75 -9.48
C PRO A 197 -1.14 17.33 -8.98
N LEU A 198 0.12 17.07 -8.64
CA LEU A 198 0.52 15.83 -7.97
C LEU A 198 -0.13 15.74 -6.57
N PRO A 199 -0.26 14.52 -6.01
CA PRO A 199 -0.69 14.35 -4.62
C PRO A 199 0.22 15.09 -3.65
N ALA A 200 -0.26 15.33 -2.42
CA ALA A 200 0.55 15.95 -1.37
C ALA A 200 1.78 15.10 -0.99
N GLY A 201 1.64 13.77 -1.01
CA GLY A 201 2.73 12.88 -0.68
C GLY A 201 2.50 11.43 -1.08
N LEU A 202 3.57 10.65 -1.03
CA LEU A 202 3.59 9.21 -1.29
C LEU A 202 4.17 8.49 -0.08
N LEU A 203 3.41 7.57 0.49
CA LEU A 203 3.85 6.64 1.52
C LEU A 203 4.03 5.25 0.93
N LEU A 204 5.17 4.62 1.23
CA LEU A 204 5.44 3.25 0.85
C LEU A 204 5.94 2.44 2.06
N SER A 205 5.33 1.28 2.30
CA SER A 205 5.84 0.30 3.29
C SER A 205 6.46 -0.89 2.56
N SER A 206 7.76 -1.11 2.73
CA SER A 206 8.49 -2.27 2.20
C SER A 206 8.15 -2.57 0.72
N PRO A 207 8.20 -1.58 -0.21
CA PRO A 207 7.63 -1.75 -1.55
C PRO A 207 8.39 -2.80 -2.37
N TYR A 208 7.65 -3.58 -3.17
CA TYR A 208 8.23 -4.49 -4.16
C TYR A 208 8.60 -3.72 -5.43
N LEU A 209 9.90 -3.61 -5.72
CA LEU A 209 10.41 -2.75 -6.80
C LEU A 209 11.18 -3.51 -7.90
N SER A 210 11.67 -4.70 -7.60
CA SER A 210 12.51 -5.48 -8.51
C SER A 210 12.26 -6.97 -8.38
N PRO A 211 12.13 -7.71 -9.50
CA PRO A 211 12.14 -9.17 -9.49
C PRO A 211 13.54 -9.77 -9.29
N ASP A 212 14.60 -8.95 -9.24
CA ASP A 212 15.97 -9.43 -9.02
C ASP A 212 16.13 -9.97 -7.60
N THR A 213 16.56 -11.24 -7.50
CA THR A 213 16.79 -11.94 -6.23
C THR A 213 18.27 -12.21 -5.94
N SER A 214 19.17 -11.50 -6.63
CA SER A 214 20.63 -11.70 -6.56
C SER A 214 21.36 -10.77 -5.58
N THR A 215 20.67 -9.82 -4.95
CA THR A 215 21.27 -8.85 -4.03
C THR A 215 21.76 -9.46 -2.71
N GLU A 216 22.49 -8.68 -1.91
CA GLU A 216 23.01 -9.12 -0.62
C GLU A 216 21.88 -9.35 0.39
N SER A 217 20.88 -8.46 0.43
CA SER A 217 19.68 -8.59 1.26
C SER A 217 18.95 -9.91 1.02
N TRP A 218 18.78 -10.32 -0.24
CA TRP A 218 18.22 -11.63 -0.60
C TRP A 218 19.07 -12.78 -0.05
N THR A 219 20.39 -12.71 -0.21
CA THR A 219 21.29 -13.76 0.29
C THR A 219 21.21 -13.89 1.81
N LYS A 220 21.11 -12.77 2.53
CA LYS A 220 21.12 -12.73 3.99
C LYS A 220 19.78 -13.14 4.60
N TYR A 221 18.66 -12.66 4.05
CA TYR A 221 17.35 -12.73 4.72
C TYR A 221 16.35 -13.71 4.10
N GLU A 222 16.67 -14.35 2.96
CA GLU A 222 15.78 -15.33 2.28
C GLU A 222 15.20 -16.40 3.22
N LYS A 223 15.91 -16.79 4.28
CA LYS A 223 15.48 -17.83 5.22
C LYS A 223 14.67 -17.29 6.41
N THR A 224 14.81 -16.02 6.73
CA THR A 224 14.24 -15.40 7.94
C THR A 224 13.04 -14.50 7.62
N ASP A 225 12.99 -13.95 6.42
CA ASP A 225 11.91 -13.10 5.95
C ASP A 225 10.64 -13.92 5.59
N MET A 226 9.48 -13.27 5.67
CA MET A 226 8.22 -13.83 5.14
C MET A 226 8.21 -13.91 3.61
N VAL A 227 8.98 -13.05 2.94
CA VAL A 227 9.15 -13.11 1.48
C VAL A 227 10.26 -14.10 1.12
N SER A 228 10.07 -14.84 0.03
CA SER A 228 10.99 -15.89 -0.40
C SER A 228 11.15 -15.96 -1.91
N LYS A 229 12.25 -16.54 -2.39
CA LYS A 229 12.45 -16.83 -3.82
C LYS A 229 11.37 -17.76 -4.36
N ALA A 230 10.93 -18.74 -3.57
CA ALA A 230 9.87 -19.65 -3.96
C ALA A 230 8.50 -18.95 -4.11
N SER A 231 8.13 -18.12 -3.12
CA SER A 231 6.86 -17.38 -3.15
C SER A 231 6.83 -16.32 -4.25
N THR A 232 7.94 -15.58 -4.45
CA THR A 232 8.04 -14.60 -5.55
C THR A 232 7.93 -15.27 -6.92
N GLN A 233 8.55 -16.43 -7.13
CA GLN A 233 8.40 -17.18 -8.38
C GLN A 233 6.93 -17.59 -8.62
N VAL A 234 6.27 -18.17 -7.60
CA VAL A 234 4.87 -18.58 -7.70
C VAL A 234 3.96 -17.37 -7.98
N VAL A 235 4.11 -16.30 -7.21
CA VAL A 235 3.34 -15.05 -7.40
C VAL A 235 3.56 -14.49 -8.79
N SER A 236 4.81 -14.43 -9.25
CA SER A 236 5.15 -13.89 -10.56
C SER A 236 4.45 -14.65 -11.69
N THR A 237 4.44 -15.99 -11.63
CA THR A 237 3.71 -16.81 -12.63
C THR A 237 2.18 -16.68 -12.57
N ARG A 238 1.61 -16.32 -11.41
CA ARG A 238 0.16 -16.13 -11.26
C ARG A 238 -0.26 -14.75 -11.75
N TYR A 239 0.51 -13.72 -11.40
CA TYR A 239 0.15 -12.33 -11.63
C TYR A 239 0.58 -11.82 -13.01
N PHE A 240 1.81 -12.13 -13.42
CA PHE A 240 2.32 -11.75 -14.73
C PHE A 240 2.10 -12.91 -15.70
N ASP A 241 1.52 -12.63 -16.87
CA ASP A 241 1.30 -13.64 -17.91
C ASP A 241 2.59 -13.95 -18.68
N LEU A 242 3.63 -14.37 -17.94
CA LEU A 242 5.01 -14.58 -18.42
C LEU A 242 5.16 -15.64 -19.52
N PRO A 243 4.34 -16.70 -19.61
CA PRO A 243 4.41 -17.60 -20.76
C PRO A 243 4.17 -16.90 -22.10
N ASN A 244 3.42 -15.78 -22.08
CA ASN A 244 3.05 -15.02 -23.27
C ASN A 244 3.76 -13.66 -23.37
N ASN A 245 4.43 -13.21 -22.30
CA ASN A 245 5.06 -11.88 -22.23
C ASN A 245 6.47 -11.98 -21.64
N LYS A 246 7.40 -11.22 -22.21
CA LYS A 246 8.75 -11.12 -21.64
C LYS A 246 8.75 -10.14 -20.47
N ILE A 247 9.65 -10.35 -19.51
CA ILE A 247 9.78 -9.48 -18.33
C ILE A 247 10.07 -8.05 -18.75
N GLU A 248 10.89 -7.84 -19.79
CA GLU A 248 11.28 -6.51 -20.26
C GLU A 248 10.11 -5.71 -20.85
N ASP A 249 9.05 -6.40 -21.27
CA ASP A 249 7.84 -5.81 -21.84
C ASP A 249 6.80 -5.47 -20.76
N ILE A 250 7.06 -5.76 -19.49
CA ILE A 250 6.16 -5.51 -18.35
C ILE A 250 6.76 -4.39 -17.49
N PRO A 251 6.25 -3.14 -17.60
CA PRO A 251 6.84 -2.01 -16.89
C PRO A 251 6.90 -2.16 -15.37
N ALA A 252 5.89 -2.80 -14.76
CA ALA A 252 5.85 -3.12 -13.33
C ALA A 252 7.08 -3.92 -12.83
N LEU A 253 7.65 -4.77 -13.69
CA LEU A 253 8.83 -5.58 -13.36
C LEU A 253 10.14 -4.84 -13.62
N ASN A 254 10.07 -3.60 -14.10
CA ASN A 254 11.19 -2.79 -14.51
C ASN A 254 11.16 -1.40 -13.84
N LEU A 255 10.50 -1.26 -12.67
CA LEU A 255 10.46 0.01 -11.93
C LEU A 255 11.86 0.57 -11.66
N MET A 256 12.86 -0.30 -11.42
CA MET A 256 14.26 0.11 -11.23
C MET A 256 14.90 0.82 -12.43
N LYS A 257 14.27 0.75 -13.62
CA LYS A 257 14.75 1.36 -14.87
C LYS A 257 14.02 2.66 -15.21
N ILE A 258 13.02 3.07 -14.44
CA ILE A 258 12.30 4.31 -14.71
C ILE A 258 13.14 5.52 -14.29
N GLU A 259 12.93 6.63 -14.98
CA GLU A 259 13.58 7.91 -14.74
C GLU A 259 12.49 9.01 -14.77
N GLU A 260 12.88 10.28 -14.63
CA GLU A 260 11.98 11.44 -14.66
C GLU A 260 10.92 11.41 -13.54
N PHE A 261 11.34 11.02 -12.34
CA PHE A 261 10.48 10.82 -11.16
C PHE A 261 9.60 12.03 -10.86
N LYS A 262 10.13 13.25 -11.04
CA LYS A 262 9.38 14.51 -10.84
C LYS A 262 8.07 14.64 -11.64
N ARG A 263 7.88 13.84 -12.70
CA ARG A 263 6.67 13.87 -13.51
C ARG A 263 5.48 13.21 -12.83
N PHE A 264 5.70 12.30 -11.89
CA PHE A 264 4.65 11.50 -11.28
C PHE A 264 4.79 11.29 -9.76
N MET A 265 6.01 11.40 -9.20
CA MET A 265 6.21 11.33 -7.76
C MET A 265 5.95 12.69 -7.10
N PRO A 266 5.17 12.74 -6.01
CA PRO A 266 4.93 13.98 -5.29
C PRO A 266 6.20 14.49 -4.61
N LYS A 267 6.20 15.77 -4.21
CA LYS A 267 7.35 16.42 -3.56
C LYS A 267 7.82 15.67 -2.32
N HIS A 268 6.89 15.14 -1.53
CA HIS A 268 7.20 14.44 -0.28
C HIS A 268 6.98 12.93 -0.44
N VAL A 269 8.03 12.16 -0.19
CA VAL A 269 8.02 10.69 -0.27
C VAL A 269 8.55 10.11 1.03
N TRP A 270 7.77 9.24 1.66
CA TRP A 270 8.14 8.55 2.89
C TRP A 270 8.13 7.05 2.64
N VAL A 271 9.26 6.40 2.94
CA VAL A 271 9.45 4.97 2.69
C VAL A 271 9.88 4.31 3.98
N ILE A 272 9.02 3.47 4.53
CA ILE A 272 9.29 2.70 5.75
C ILE A 272 9.55 1.24 5.42
N PHE A 273 10.60 0.66 5.98
CA PHE A 273 10.96 -0.73 5.69
C PHE A 273 11.85 -1.32 6.78
N GLY A 274 11.94 -2.64 6.78
CA GLY A 274 12.82 -3.39 7.68
C GLY A 274 14.26 -3.43 7.16
N THR A 275 15.25 -3.35 8.04
CA THR A 275 16.65 -3.62 7.67
C THR A 275 16.94 -5.13 7.55
N GLN A 276 15.99 -5.97 8.00
CA GLN A 276 16.05 -7.43 7.92
C GLN A 276 15.05 -8.01 6.91
N GLU A 277 14.89 -7.34 5.77
CA GLU A 277 14.02 -7.81 4.69
C GLU A 277 14.76 -7.98 3.35
N VAL A 278 14.24 -8.87 2.50
CA VAL A 278 14.86 -9.19 1.21
C VAL A 278 14.81 -8.03 0.21
N PHE A 279 13.84 -7.13 0.33
CA PHE A 279 13.69 -5.97 -0.57
C PHE A 279 14.58 -4.77 -0.21
N HIS A 280 15.24 -4.79 0.95
CA HIS A 280 16.07 -3.71 1.48
C HIS A 280 16.96 -3.04 0.42
N ASP A 281 17.79 -3.82 -0.29
CA ASP A 281 18.76 -3.25 -1.24
C ASP A 281 18.07 -2.57 -2.43
N SER A 282 16.96 -3.13 -2.92
CA SER A 282 16.20 -2.54 -4.03
C SER A 282 15.51 -1.23 -3.63
N ILE A 283 15.06 -1.13 -2.37
CA ILE A 283 14.46 0.08 -1.81
C ILE A 283 15.52 1.18 -1.72
N ILE A 284 16.67 0.88 -1.12
CA ILE A 284 17.79 1.81 -1.03
C ILE A 284 18.20 2.30 -2.42
N GLU A 285 18.42 1.38 -3.37
CA GLU A 285 18.87 1.74 -4.71
C GLU A 285 17.87 2.65 -5.44
N MET A 286 16.58 2.32 -5.38
CA MET A 286 15.53 3.11 -6.03
C MET A 286 15.48 4.52 -5.48
N PHE A 287 15.40 4.65 -4.16
CA PHE A 287 15.19 5.96 -3.54
C PHE A 287 16.45 6.81 -3.48
N ASP A 288 17.64 6.21 -3.60
CA ASP A 288 18.86 6.95 -3.92
C ASP A 288 18.82 7.54 -5.34
N LYS A 289 18.23 6.83 -6.33
CA LYS A 289 18.01 7.40 -7.67
C LYS A 289 17.02 8.57 -7.62
N VAL A 290 15.91 8.43 -6.89
CA VAL A 290 14.91 9.50 -6.72
C VAL A 290 15.54 10.74 -6.08
N LYS A 291 16.32 10.58 -5.01
CA LYS A 291 17.02 11.69 -4.33
C LYS A 291 17.98 12.45 -5.24
N ARG A 292 18.62 11.78 -6.21
CA ARG A 292 19.56 12.42 -7.15
C ARG A 292 18.90 13.41 -8.10
N GLU A 293 17.58 13.33 -8.33
CA GLU A 293 16.85 14.36 -9.09
C GLU A 293 16.79 15.70 -8.33
N GLY A 294 16.99 15.70 -7.01
CA GLY A 294 17.16 16.90 -6.19
C GLY A 294 15.90 17.72 -5.91
N VAL A 295 14.74 17.32 -6.46
CA VAL A 295 13.45 18.04 -6.30
C VAL A 295 12.42 17.28 -5.47
N ILE A 296 12.70 16.02 -5.12
CA ILE A 296 11.83 15.17 -4.30
C ILE A 296 12.50 14.95 -2.94
N GLU A 297 11.78 15.29 -1.87
CA GLU A 297 12.17 15.05 -0.48
C GLU A 297 11.83 13.60 -0.10
N VAL A 298 12.85 12.74 -0.07
CA VAL A 298 12.67 11.34 0.32
C VAL A 298 13.15 11.09 1.75
N GLU A 299 12.25 10.67 2.61
CA GLU A 299 12.54 10.19 3.97
C GLU A 299 12.55 8.65 3.98
N LEU A 300 13.71 8.07 4.32
CA LEU A 300 13.86 6.62 4.48
C LEU A 300 13.82 6.29 5.97
N VAL A 301 12.76 5.60 6.38
CA VAL A 301 12.53 5.18 7.77
C VAL A 301 12.83 3.70 7.90
N GLN A 302 13.87 3.39 8.67
CA GLN A 302 14.39 2.04 8.82
C GLN A 302 14.30 1.60 10.27
N GLU A 303 13.94 0.33 10.46
CA GLU A 303 13.93 -0.32 11.76
C GLU A 303 14.47 -1.74 11.64
N ASP A 304 15.05 -2.28 12.71
CA ASP A 304 15.64 -3.63 12.74
C ASP A 304 14.58 -4.75 12.80
N LEU A 305 13.74 -4.80 11.77
CA LEU A 305 12.57 -5.66 11.64
C LEU A 305 12.47 -6.25 10.22
N SER A 306 11.55 -7.20 10.04
CA SER A 306 11.31 -7.90 8.76
C SER A 306 10.35 -7.14 7.84
N HIS A 307 10.16 -7.67 6.63
CA HIS A 307 9.24 -7.14 5.63
C HIS A 307 7.88 -6.74 6.21
N ASP A 308 7.46 -5.51 5.90
CA ASP A 308 6.14 -4.96 6.13
C ASP A 308 5.65 -4.96 7.59
N TRP A 309 6.60 -4.86 8.51
CA TRP A 309 6.35 -4.81 9.95
C TRP A 309 5.41 -3.66 10.37
N PHE A 310 5.40 -2.55 9.62
CA PHE A 310 4.58 -1.38 9.93
C PHE A 310 3.09 -1.63 9.64
N MET A 311 2.77 -2.22 8.49
CA MET A 311 1.39 -2.52 8.09
C MET A 311 0.88 -3.84 8.67
N PHE A 312 1.80 -4.79 8.92
CA PHE A 312 1.46 -6.09 9.47
C PHE A 312 2.21 -6.39 10.80
N PRO A 313 1.90 -5.71 11.92
CA PRO A 313 2.60 -5.87 13.21
C PRO A 313 2.66 -7.30 13.77
N GLN A 314 1.88 -8.23 13.23
CA GLN A 314 1.88 -9.65 13.58
C GLN A 314 3.21 -10.34 13.26
N VAL A 315 4.04 -9.77 12.35
CA VAL A 315 5.41 -10.23 12.10
C VAL A 315 6.42 -9.75 13.15
N ILE A 316 5.98 -8.89 14.07
CA ILE A 316 6.79 -8.42 15.19
C ILE A 316 6.41 -9.22 16.45
N ASP A 317 7.42 -9.55 17.26
CA ASP A 317 7.22 -10.09 18.61
C ASP A 317 6.28 -9.17 19.42
N VAL A 318 5.31 -9.77 20.12
CA VAL A 318 4.27 -9.03 20.86
C VAL A 318 4.85 -7.96 21.79
N LYS A 319 5.97 -8.26 22.48
CA LYS A 319 6.66 -7.32 23.38
C LYS A 319 7.19 -6.06 22.69
N HIS A 320 7.46 -6.12 21.39
CA HIS A 320 8.02 -5.03 20.60
C HIS A 320 6.97 -4.29 19.75
N ARG A 321 5.73 -4.79 19.64
CA ARG A 321 4.66 -4.15 18.85
C ARG A 321 4.29 -2.73 19.28
N HIS A 322 4.63 -2.34 20.51
CA HIS A 322 4.45 -0.96 20.99
C HIS A 322 5.20 0.06 20.11
N ILE A 323 6.22 -0.38 19.37
CA ILE A 323 6.98 0.48 18.47
C ILE A 323 6.14 1.03 17.32
N VAL A 324 5.10 0.30 16.89
CA VAL A 324 4.24 0.71 15.77
C VAL A 324 3.59 2.06 16.06
N LYS A 325 3.17 2.30 17.31
CA LYS A 325 2.57 3.58 17.71
C LYS A 325 3.50 4.78 17.46
N LYS A 326 4.81 4.62 17.73
CA LYS A 326 5.80 5.68 17.44
C LYS A 326 5.80 5.99 15.94
N TYR A 327 5.72 4.97 15.09
CA TYR A 327 5.74 5.13 13.64
C TYR A 327 4.41 5.62 13.07
N ASP A 328 3.28 5.31 13.70
CA ASP A 328 1.99 5.94 13.40
C ASP A 328 2.05 7.45 13.63
N GLU A 329 2.66 7.90 14.73
CA GLU A 329 2.84 9.32 15.02
C GLU A 329 3.77 10.00 14.00
N LEU A 330 4.89 9.37 13.63
CA LEU A 330 5.79 9.88 12.60
C LEU A 330 5.11 9.94 11.22
N PHE A 331 4.36 8.91 10.86
CA PHE A 331 3.56 8.89 9.64
C PHE A 331 2.59 10.07 9.60
N VAL A 332 1.81 10.27 10.67
CA VAL A 332 0.83 11.36 10.73
C VAL A 332 1.53 12.73 10.65
N ASP A 333 2.69 12.89 11.28
CA ASP A 333 3.47 14.13 11.18
C ASP A 333 3.94 14.39 9.73
N PHE A 334 4.36 13.35 9.00
CA PHE A 334 4.66 13.41 7.58
C PHE A 334 3.44 13.81 6.74
N VAL A 335 2.26 13.21 6.99
CA VAL A 335 1.01 13.51 6.28
C VAL A 335 0.66 14.99 6.44
N VAL A 336 0.65 15.49 7.68
CA VAL A 336 0.29 16.88 7.97
C VAL A 336 1.27 17.86 7.33
N LYS A 337 2.58 17.59 7.42
CA LYS A 337 3.60 18.40 6.74
C LYS A 337 3.34 18.45 5.23
N SER A 338 3.15 17.28 4.62
CA SER A 338 3.00 17.14 3.16
C SER A 338 1.77 17.86 2.63
N VAL A 339 0.62 17.70 3.28
CA VAL A 339 -0.64 18.36 2.89
C VAL A 339 -0.56 19.87 3.10
N LYS A 340 0.05 20.33 4.20
CA LYS A 340 0.25 21.75 4.45
C LYS A 340 1.10 22.40 3.35
N GLU A 341 2.27 21.86 3.06
CA GLU A 341 3.15 22.40 2.02
C GLU A 341 2.55 22.33 0.61
N ALA A 342 1.79 21.27 0.31
CA ALA A 342 1.09 21.14 -0.97
C ALA A 342 -0.09 22.14 -1.13
N SER A 343 -0.64 22.66 -0.03
CA SER A 343 -1.69 23.68 -0.05
C SER A 343 -1.17 25.11 -0.21
N GLU A 344 0.13 25.31 0.04
CA GLU A 344 0.81 26.61 -0.06
C GLU A 344 1.43 26.84 -1.47
N CYS A 345 1.49 25.81 -2.30
CA CYS A 345 1.97 25.85 -3.69
C CYS A 345 0.81 26.00 -4.69
#